data_AF-A0A966Y4Q0-F1
#
_entry.id   AF-A0A966Y4Q0-F1
#
_cell.length_a   1.000
_cell.length_b   1.000
_cell.length_c   1.000
_cell.angle_alpha   90.00
_cell.angle_beta   90.00
_cell.angle_gamma   90.00
#
_symmetry.space_group_name_H-M   'P 1'
#
loop_
_entity.id
_entity.type
_entity.pdbx_description
1 polymer ?
#
loop_
_entity_poly.entity_id
_entity_poly.type
_entity_poly.pdbx_seq_one_letter_code
_entity_poly.pdbx_strand_id
1 'polypeptide(L)'
;DGFAIGDPEIVFKYRSDNMAKAQAIDVRPQIDGKYKIKFKLEIMPLKDRIGGMRRLLSHNVEFGLSQAPQAARAVMSSLGHMSLPELTKIFPALSAISCDGPSDVSLVNQTIVEELLQDICLLDFGHHTAATANLALWRSRGDHHGFVGEFAYQLRFPGPADISHKALLACERFFLELQQVAGDWLSLTTTKTGAVYRLTGNPPQAHE
;
A
#
# COMPACT_ATOMS: atom_id res chain seq x y z
N ASP A 1 19.94 6.33 -13.82
CA ASP A 1 19.95 7.46 -12.86
C ASP A 1 18.95 7.27 -11.70
N GLY A 2 18.08 6.25 -11.74
CA GLY A 2 17.23 5.89 -10.60
C GLY A 2 15.93 6.70 -10.53
N PHE A 3 15.61 7.47 -11.56
CA PHE A 3 14.30 8.11 -11.67
C PHE A 3 13.25 7.11 -12.15
N ALA A 4 12.00 7.31 -11.73
CA ALA A 4 10.87 6.54 -12.23
C ALA A 4 10.73 6.75 -13.75
N ILE A 5 11.00 5.68 -14.51
CA ILE A 5 10.79 5.63 -15.97
C ILE A 5 9.43 4.98 -16.19
N GLY A 6 8.44 5.73 -16.69
CA GLY A 6 7.12 5.19 -17.00
C GLY A 6 6.02 6.24 -17.06
N ASP A 7 4.83 5.82 -17.50
CA ASP A 7 3.60 6.59 -17.35
C ASP A 7 3.26 6.71 -15.86
N PRO A 8 3.10 7.92 -15.28
CA PRO A 8 2.80 8.02 -13.87
C PRO A 8 1.44 7.38 -13.58
N GLU A 9 1.35 6.65 -12.47
CA GLU A 9 0.16 5.90 -12.09
C GLU A 9 -0.56 6.54 -10.92
N ILE A 10 -1.89 6.48 -10.92
CA ILE A 10 -2.72 6.80 -9.78
C ILE A 10 -3.17 5.49 -9.15
N VAL A 11 -3.03 5.38 -7.82
CA VAL A 11 -3.45 4.22 -7.05
C VAL A 11 -4.35 4.67 -5.91
N PHE A 12 -5.60 4.21 -5.92
CA PHE A 12 -6.50 4.32 -4.77
C PHE A 12 -6.42 3.02 -3.97
N LYS A 13 -6.14 3.13 -2.66
CA LYS A 13 -5.99 1.99 -1.76
C LYS A 13 -6.99 2.06 -0.62
N TYR A 14 -7.98 1.16 -0.62
CA TYR A 14 -8.83 0.92 0.54
C TYR A 14 -8.21 -0.15 1.42
N ARG A 15 -8.20 0.06 2.74
CA ARG A 15 -7.65 -0.89 3.71
C ARG A 15 -8.64 -1.21 4.83
N SER A 16 -8.78 -2.48 5.19
CA SER A 16 -9.62 -2.93 6.30
C SER A 16 -9.11 -4.24 6.91
N ASP A 17 -9.38 -4.47 8.18
CA ASP A 17 -9.18 -5.78 8.84
C ASP A 17 -10.36 -6.74 8.60
N ASN A 18 -11.45 -6.26 8.00
CA ASN A 18 -12.67 -7.02 7.77
C ASN A 18 -12.81 -7.44 6.30
N MET A 19 -12.79 -8.76 6.05
CA MET A 19 -12.93 -9.35 4.72
C MET A 19 -14.20 -8.94 4.00
N ALA A 20 -15.35 -9.05 4.66
CA ALA A 20 -16.63 -8.73 4.05
C ALA A 20 -16.72 -7.25 3.65
N LYS A 21 -16.24 -6.34 4.51
CA LYS A 21 -16.20 -4.91 4.20
C LYS A 21 -15.26 -4.60 3.04
N ALA A 22 -14.05 -5.17 3.05
CA ALA A 22 -13.07 -4.98 1.98
C ALA A 22 -13.55 -5.54 0.63
N GLN A 23 -14.31 -6.63 0.63
CA GLN A 23 -14.90 -7.20 -0.59
C GLN A 23 -16.11 -6.41 -1.09
N ALA A 24 -16.94 -5.87 -0.18
CA ALA A 24 -18.15 -5.16 -0.53
C ALA A 24 -17.92 -3.73 -1.04
N ILE A 25 -16.81 -3.09 -0.67
CA ILE A 25 -16.50 -1.73 -1.14
C ILE A 25 -16.18 -1.74 -2.64
N ASP A 26 -16.85 -0.86 -3.39
CA ASP A 26 -16.59 -0.68 -4.80
C ASP A 26 -15.47 0.35 -5.02
N VAL A 27 -14.29 -0.14 -5.38
CA VAL A 27 -13.11 0.70 -5.67
C VAL A 27 -13.01 1.09 -7.14
N ARG A 28 -13.97 0.70 -8.00
CA ARG A 28 -13.94 1.02 -9.42
C ARG A 28 -13.99 2.54 -9.62
N PRO A 29 -13.01 3.13 -10.32
CA PRO A 29 -13.00 4.55 -10.57
C PRO A 29 -13.99 4.87 -11.70
N GLN A 30 -14.67 6.01 -11.59
CA GLN A 30 -15.51 6.55 -12.67
C GLN A 30 -14.64 7.35 -13.63
N ILE A 31 -13.87 6.62 -14.44
CA ILE A 31 -12.98 7.19 -15.46
C ILE A 31 -13.19 6.48 -16.79
N ASP A 32 -12.96 7.22 -17.87
CA ASP A 32 -12.79 6.61 -19.18
C ASP A 32 -11.42 5.92 -19.25
N GLY A 33 -11.38 4.71 -19.81
CA GLY A 33 -10.14 3.95 -20.02
C GLY A 33 -10.04 2.69 -19.16
N LYS A 34 -8.84 2.10 -19.15
CA LYS A 34 -8.57 0.84 -18.45
C LYS A 34 -8.01 1.12 -17.06
N TYR A 35 -8.44 0.30 -16.10
CA TYR A 35 -7.89 0.25 -14.76
C TYR A 35 -7.72 -1.20 -14.31
N LYS A 36 -6.94 -1.41 -13.27
CA LYS A 36 -6.68 -2.74 -12.70
C LYS A 36 -7.06 -2.75 -11.22
N ILE A 37 -7.90 -3.71 -10.86
CA ILE A 37 -8.25 -3.98 -9.46
C ILE A 37 -7.26 -5.00 -8.89
N LYS A 38 -6.78 -4.75 -7.67
CA LYS A 38 -5.94 -5.66 -6.90
C LYS A 38 -6.56 -5.87 -5.53
N PHE A 39 -6.81 -7.13 -5.17
CA PHE A 39 -7.20 -7.52 -3.82
C PHE A 39 -6.04 -8.29 -3.17
N LYS A 40 -5.58 -7.85 -2.00
CA LYS A 40 -4.44 -8.46 -1.30
C LYS A 40 -4.78 -8.70 0.17
N LEU A 41 -4.24 -9.79 0.72
CA LEU A 41 -4.12 -10.03 2.14
C LEU A 41 -2.66 -9.75 2.54
N GLU A 42 -2.43 -8.72 3.33
CA GLU A 42 -1.14 -8.34 3.89
C GLU A 42 -1.03 -8.91 5.32
N ILE A 43 0.06 -9.64 5.58
CA ILE A 43 0.41 -10.16 6.91
C ILE A 43 1.49 -9.25 7.50
N MET A 44 1.28 -8.79 8.74
CA MET A 44 2.18 -7.90 9.46
C MET A 44 2.40 -8.39 10.89
N PRO A 45 3.48 -7.94 11.57
CA PRO A 45 3.62 -8.15 13.01
C PRO A 45 2.45 -7.52 13.79
N LEU A 46 2.26 -7.94 15.04
CA LEU A 46 1.32 -7.25 15.94
C LEU A 46 1.77 -5.78 16.12
N LYS A 47 0.83 -4.89 16.46
CA LYS A 47 1.11 -3.45 16.49
C LYS A 47 2.24 -3.10 17.46
N ASP A 48 2.26 -3.77 18.61
CA ASP A 48 3.05 -3.43 19.80
C ASP A 48 4.11 -4.48 20.18
N ARG A 49 4.14 -5.64 19.50
CA ARG A 49 5.07 -6.73 19.82
C ARG A 49 5.35 -7.66 18.64
N ILE A 50 6.47 -8.37 18.72
CA ILE A 50 6.83 -9.48 17.82
C ILE A 50 6.20 -10.80 18.27
N GLY A 51 6.39 -11.86 17.49
CA GLY A 51 5.94 -13.22 17.81
C GLY A 51 4.47 -13.48 17.47
N GLY A 52 3.86 -12.62 16.65
CA GLY A 52 2.48 -12.78 16.21
C GLY A 52 2.22 -12.17 14.84
N MET A 53 1.00 -12.35 14.36
CA MET A 53 0.57 -11.89 13.04
C MET A 53 -0.78 -11.19 13.13
N ARG A 54 -0.92 -10.11 12.40
CA ARG A 54 -2.22 -9.49 12.09
C ARG A 54 -2.40 -9.42 10.58
N ARG A 55 -3.67 -9.36 10.17
CA ARG A 55 -4.08 -9.31 8.77
C ARG A 55 -4.58 -7.92 8.44
N LEU A 56 -4.24 -7.45 7.25
CA LEU A 56 -4.85 -6.27 6.67
C LEU A 56 -5.18 -6.57 5.22
N LEU A 57 -6.39 -6.25 4.82
CA LEU A 57 -6.84 -6.42 3.46
C LEU A 57 -6.66 -5.11 2.73
N SER A 58 -6.20 -5.17 1.49
CA SER A 58 -6.19 -4.03 0.60
C SER A 58 -7.00 -4.32 -0.67
N HIS A 59 -8.01 -3.47 -0.93
CA HIS A 59 -8.80 -3.47 -2.15
C HIS A 59 -8.43 -2.20 -2.90
N ASN A 60 -7.66 -2.36 -3.97
CA ASN A 60 -7.00 -1.25 -4.64
C ASN A 60 -7.46 -1.17 -6.08
N VAL A 61 -7.45 0.04 -6.63
CA VAL A 61 -7.47 0.25 -8.08
C VAL A 61 -6.27 1.07 -8.50
N GLU A 62 -5.69 0.73 -9.65
CA GLU A 62 -4.60 1.47 -10.28
C GLU A 62 -4.90 1.74 -11.75
N PHE A 63 -4.47 2.90 -12.24
CA PHE A 63 -4.54 3.30 -13.64
C PHE A 63 -3.45 4.33 -13.98
N GLY A 64 -2.95 4.29 -15.22
CA GLY A 64 -1.96 5.25 -15.72
C GLY A 64 -2.59 6.59 -16.10
N LEU A 65 -1.87 7.69 -15.89
CA LEU A 65 -2.30 9.04 -16.26
C LEU A 65 -2.55 9.17 -17.77
N SER A 66 -1.77 8.47 -18.60
CA SER A 66 -1.94 8.51 -20.05
C SER A 66 -3.26 7.91 -20.55
N GLN A 67 -3.88 7.01 -19.76
CA GLN A 67 -5.11 6.30 -20.14
C GLN A 67 -6.35 7.20 -20.06
N ALA A 68 -6.26 8.32 -19.35
CA ALA A 68 -7.36 9.25 -19.21
C ALA A 68 -7.45 10.19 -20.44
N PRO A 69 -8.65 10.46 -20.96
CA PRO A 69 -8.86 11.49 -22.00
C PRO A 69 -8.20 12.82 -21.62
N GLN A 70 -7.84 13.66 -22.58
CA GLN A 70 -7.07 14.88 -22.33
C GLN A 70 -7.70 15.82 -21.29
N ALA A 71 -9.04 15.90 -21.25
CA ALA A 71 -9.79 16.65 -20.23
C ALA A 71 -9.69 16.01 -18.83
N ALA A 72 -9.67 14.67 -18.76
CA ALA A 72 -9.49 13.91 -17.52
C ALA A 72 -8.03 13.93 -17.04
N ARG A 73 -7.04 14.11 -17.93
CA ARG A 73 -5.63 14.31 -17.56
C ARG A 73 -5.40 15.59 -16.75
N ALA A 74 -6.05 16.69 -17.10
CA ALA A 74 -5.98 17.94 -16.34
C ALA A 74 -6.56 17.77 -14.92
N VAL A 75 -7.71 17.11 -14.83
CA VAL A 75 -8.39 16.71 -13.57
C VAL A 75 -7.48 15.77 -12.76
N MET A 76 -6.87 14.77 -13.39
CA MET A 76 -5.99 13.83 -12.71
C MET A 76 -4.69 14.47 -12.22
N SER A 77 -4.14 15.43 -12.96
CA SER A 77 -2.98 16.23 -12.52
C SER A 77 -3.28 17.17 -11.36
N SER A 78 -4.56 17.47 -11.11
CA SER A 78 -5.02 18.32 -10.00
C SER A 78 -5.66 17.55 -8.85
N LEU A 79 -5.57 16.21 -8.81
CA LEU A 79 -6.12 15.40 -7.71
C LEU A 79 -5.67 15.87 -6.32
N GLY A 80 -4.43 16.32 -6.20
CA GLY A 80 -3.89 16.85 -4.94
C GLY A 80 -4.50 18.17 -4.48
N HIS A 81 -5.30 18.83 -5.33
CA HIS A 81 -6.00 20.07 -5.06
C HIS A 81 -7.53 19.91 -5.03
N MET A 82 -8.04 18.69 -5.23
CA MET A 82 -9.48 18.42 -5.23
C MET A 82 -10.03 18.29 -3.82
N SER A 83 -11.24 18.78 -3.65
CA SER A 83 -12.05 18.54 -2.46
C SER A 83 -12.57 17.10 -2.43
N LEU A 84 -12.96 16.60 -1.25
CA LEU A 84 -13.56 15.27 -1.12
C LEU A 84 -14.80 15.04 -2.02
N PRO A 85 -15.74 16.00 -2.17
CA PRO A 85 -16.86 15.84 -3.10
C PRO A 85 -16.43 15.66 -4.56
N GLU A 86 -15.36 16.31 -4.99
CA GLU A 86 -14.81 16.15 -6.34
C GLU A 86 -14.13 14.78 -6.50
N LEU A 87 -13.33 14.38 -5.50
CA LEU A 87 -12.71 13.06 -5.47
C LEU A 87 -13.73 11.93 -5.48
N THR A 88 -14.89 12.11 -4.84
CA THR A 88 -15.98 11.11 -4.81
C THR A 88 -16.57 10.87 -6.20
N LYS A 89 -16.55 11.86 -7.09
CA LYS A 89 -16.96 11.67 -8.49
C LYS A 89 -16.02 10.73 -9.24
N ILE A 90 -14.76 10.60 -8.81
CA ILE A 90 -13.78 9.71 -9.42
C ILE A 90 -13.73 8.39 -8.66
N PHE A 91 -13.75 8.42 -7.33
CA PHE A 91 -13.65 7.28 -6.43
C PHE A 91 -14.90 7.19 -5.55
N PRO A 92 -15.95 6.46 -5.99
CA PRO A 92 -17.22 6.38 -5.26
C PRO A 92 -17.08 5.87 -3.83
N ALA A 93 -16.08 5.04 -3.55
CA ALA A 93 -15.75 4.54 -2.22
C ALA A 93 -15.55 5.66 -1.18
N LEU A 94 -15.13 6.87 -1.60
CA LEU A 94 -14.92 8.01 -0.72
C LEU A 94 -16.22 8.60 -0.15
N SER A 95 -17.38 8.29 -0.75
CA SER A 95 -18.70 8.73 -0.24
C SER A 95 -19.01 8.21 1.17
N ALA A 96 -18.32 7.15 1.63
CA ALA A 96 -18.44 6.64 2.99
C ALA A 96 -17.78 7.52 4.04
N ILE A 97 -16.97 8.52 3.64
CA ILE A 97 -16.28 9.43 4.54
C ILE A 97 -17.15 10.68 4.73
N SER A 98 -17.43 11.01 6.00
CA SER A 98 -18.04 12.28 6.37
C SER A 98 -16.95 13.32 6.61
N CYS A 99 -17.14 14.51 6.07
CA CYS A 99 -16.29 15.68 6.30
C CYS A 99 -17.17 16.84 6.76
N ASP A 100 -16.61 17.70 7.61
CA ASP A 100 -17.26 18.89 8.12
C ASP A 100 -17.13 20.06 7.10
N GLY A 101 -16.21 19.95 6.13
CA GLY A 101 -16.06 20.92 5.04
C GLY A 101 -15.22 20.44 3.84
N PRO A 102 -15.16 21.25 2.76
CA PRO A 102 -14.45 20.92 1.52
C PRO A 102 -12.92 20.93 1.64
N SER A 103 -12.38 21.51 2.72
CA SER A 103 -10.96 21.67 3.03
C SER A 103 -10.36 20.53 3.90
N ASP A 104 -11.12 19.46 4.14
CA ASP A 104 -10.71 18.38 5.05
C ASP A 104 -9.77 17.35 4.40
N VAL A 105 -9.42 17.55 3.13
CA VAL A 105 -8.45 16.71 2.40
C VAL A 105 -7.27 17.57 1.97
N SER A 106 -6.06 17.09 2.25
CA SER A 106 -4.81 17.76 1.87
C SER A 106 -3.72 16.75 1.55
N LEU A 107 -2.76 17.16 0.72
CA LEU A 107 -1.54 16.38 0.49
C LEU A 107 -0.70 16.34 1.75
N VAL A 108 -0.28 15.14 2.15
CA VAL A 108 0.59 14.95 3.31
C VAL A 108 1.96 15.56 3.03
N ASN A 109 2.31 16.62 3.78
CA ASN A 109 3.59 17.30 3.75
C ASN A 109 4.05 17.83 2.38
N GLN A 110 3.18 17.82 1.35
CA GLN A 110 3.50 18.18 -0.04
C GLN A 110 4.84 17.59 -0.54
N THR A 111 5.23 16.44 0.02
CA THR A 111 6.56 15.85 -0.18
C THR A 111 6.47 14.71 -1.17
N ILE A 112 7.41 14.66 -2.12
CA ILE A 112 7.55 13.54 -3.03
C ILE A 112 8.45 12.49 -2.36
N VAL A 113 7.88 11.32 -2.15
CA VAL A 113 8.59 10.14 -1.64
C VAL A 113 8.88 9.21 -2.81
N GLU A 114 10.11 8.73 -2.90
CA GLU A 114 10.53 7.70 -3.83
C GLU A 114 10.65 6.35 -3.11
N GLU A 115 10.05 5.31 -3.68
CA GLU A 115 10.25 3.92 -3.28
C GLU A 115 11.19 3.24 -4.27
N LEU A 116 12.37 2.84 -3.80
CA LEU A 116 13.30 1.98 -4.55
C LEU A 116 13.03 0.54 -4.14
N LEU A 117 12.51 -0.28 -5.05
CA LEU A 117 12.17 -1.68 -4.80
C LEU A 117 13.07 -2.60 -5.61
N GLN A 118 13.68 -3.58 -4.95
CA GLN A 118 14.51 -4.61 -5.59
C GLN A 118 14.06 -6.00 -5.15
N ASP A 119 13.73 -6.85 -6.12
CA ASP A 119 13.58 -8.29 -5.87
C ASP A 119 14.96 -8.88 -5.56
N ILE A 120 15.08 -9.57 -4.42
CA ILE A 120 16.37 -10.06 -3.91
C ILE A 120 16.50 -11.58 -3.96
N CYS A 121 15.41 -12.31 -3.81
CA CYS A 121 15.43 -13.78 -3.96
C CYS A 121 14.02 -14.37 -4.13
N LEU A 122 13.98 -15.66 -4.40
CA LEU A 122 12.77 -16.48 -4.35
C LEU A 122 12.86 -17.40 -3.13
N LEU A 123 11.86 -17.34 -2.25
CA LEU A 123 11.73 -18.23 -1.10
C LEU A 123 10.86 -19.42 -1.50
N ASP A 124 11.42 -20.64 -1.49
CA ASP A 124 10.68 -21.86 -1.79
C ASP A 124 10.11 -22.47 -0.50
N PHE A 125 8.79 -22.63 -0.45
CA PHE A 125 8.06 -23.25 0.66
C PHE A 125 7.56 -24.67 0.33
N GLY A 126 8.03 -25.23 -0.79
CA GLY A 126 7.64 -26.54 -1.31
C GLY A 126 6.28 -26.53 -1.99
N HIS A 127 5.86 -27.68 -2.55
CA HIS A 127 4.56 -27.86 -3.19
C HIS A 127 4.21 -26.77 -4.24
N HIS A 128 5.19 -26.42 -5.09
CA HIS A 128 5.06 -25.35 -6.10
C HIS A 128 4.66 -23.98 -5.53
N THR A 129 4.91 -23.76 -4.23
CA THR A 129 4.61 -22.50 -3.54
C THR A 129 5.92 -21.78 -3.29
N ALA A 130 6.14 -20.70 -4.02
CA ALA A 130 7.31 -19.86 -3.83
C ALA A 130 6.89 -18.38 -3.70
N ALA A 131 7.62 -17.62 -2.89
CA ALA A 131 7.38 -16.20 -2.69
C ALA A 131 8.55 -15.38 -3.21
N THR A 132 8.27 -14.36 -4.02
CA THR A 132 9.28 -13.35 -4.38
C THR A 132 9.52 -12.47 -3.17
N ALA A 133 10.76 -12.42 -2.68
CA ALA A 133 11.19 -11.51 -1.63
C ALA A 133 11.84 -10.27 -2.23
N ASN A 134 11.54 -9.11 -1.65
CA ASN A 134 12.06 -7.83 -2.06
C ASN A 134 12.51 -6.99 -0.86
N LEU A 135 13.39 -6.05 -1.16
CA LEU A 135 13.78 -4.98 -0.27
C LEU A 135 13.33 -3.64 -0.88
N ALA A 136 12.67 -2.82 -0.08
CA ALA A 136 12.26 -1.47 -0.45
C ALA A 136 12.98 -0.44 0.42
N LEU A 137 13.39 0.68 -0.18
CA LEU A 137 13.86 1.88 0.51
C LEU A 137 12.98 3.07 0.14
N TRP A 138 12.39 3.70 1.15
CA TRP A 138 11.67 4.96 1.00
C TRP A 138 12.62 6.11 1.33
N ARG A 139 12.70 7.07 0.40
CA ARG A 139 13.52 8.26 0.55
C ARG A 139 12.81 9.50 0.05
N SER A 140 13.16 10.66 0.59
CA SER A 140 12.75 11.95 0.02
C SER A 140 13.43 12.16 -1.33
N ARG A 141 12.68 12.67 -2.32
CA ARG A 141 13.24 12.90 -3.66
C ARG A 141 14.34 13.96 -3.68
N GLY A 142 14.19 15.04 -2.90
CA GLY A 142 15.04 16.22 -3.00
C GLY A 142 16.46 16.01 -2.49
N ASP A 143 16.63 15.42 -1.31
CA ASP A 143 17.90 15.21 -0.64
C ASP A 143 18.32 13.73 -0.54
N HIS A 144 17.50 12.82 -1.10
CA HIS A 144 17.70 11.37 -1.08
C HIS A 144 17.82 10.76 0.32
N HIS A 145 17.34 11.44 1.36
CA HIS A 145 17.37 10.94 2.73
C HIS A 145 16.43 9.73 2.88
N GLY A 146 17.00 8.56 3.16
CA GLY A 146 16.25 7.33 3.40
C GLY A 146 15.67 7.30 4.82
N PHE A 147 14.39 6.95 4.95
CA PHE A 147 13.68 6.99 6.24
C PHE A 147 12.84 5.74 6.55
N VAL A 148 12.57 4.87 5.56
CA VAL A 148 12.00 3.52 5.81
C VAL A 148 12.70 2.49 4.93
N GLY A 149 13.18 1.42 5.56
CA GLY A 149 13.54 0.18 4.87
C GLY A 149 12.46 -0.87 5.11
N GLU A 150 12.05 -1.62 4.08
CA GLU A 150 11.07 -2.69 4.19
C GLU A 150 11.60 -3.96 3.52
N PHE A 151 11.58 -5.07 4.26
CA PHE A 151 11.67 -6.40 3.68
C PHE A 151 10.25 -6.97 3.58
N ALA A 152 9.88 -7.44 2.40
CA ALA A 152 8.61 -8.11 2.18
C ALA A 152 8.79 -9.31 1.27
N TYR A 153 7.86 -10.26 1.33
CA TYR A 153 7.78 -11.33 0.37
C TYR A 153 6.32 -11.62 0.05
N GLN A 154 6.06 -12.02 -1.20
CA GLN A 154 4.71 -12.16 -1.69
C GLN A 154 4.48 -13.55 -2.32
N LEU A 155 3.47 -14.25 -1.82
CA LEU A 155 2.85 -15.38 -2.48
C LEU A 155 1.79 -14.89 -3.48
N ARG A 156 1.74 -15.53 -4.66
CA ARG A 156 0.70 -15.29 -5.68
C ARG A 156 0.09 -16.62 -6.06
N PHE A 157 -1.23 -16.72 -5.94
CA PHE A 157 -2.00 -17.90 -6.31
C PHE A 157 -3.37 -17.45 -6.85
N PRO A 158 -3.98 -18.18 -7.81
CA PRO A 158 -5.27 -17.81 -8.40
C PRO A 158 -6.42 -17.75 -7.40
N GLY A 159 -6.47 -18.69 -6.46
CA GLY A 159 -7.45 -18.71 -5.39
C GLY A 159 -7.03 -19.55 -4.18
N PRO A 160 -7.83 -19.55 -3.10
CA PRO A 160 -7.49 -20.24 -1.86
C PRO A 160 -7.30 -21.76 -2.01
N ALA A 161 -7.88 -22.37 -3.04
CA ALA A 161 -7.71 -23.79 -3.33
C ALA A 161 -6.36 -24.13 -3.97
N ASP A 162 -5.64 -23.14 -4.51
CA ASP A 162 -4.38 -23.32 -5.23
C ASP A 162 -3.15 -23.22 -4.33
N ILE A 163 -3.34 -23.08 -3.01
CA ILE A 163 -2.26 -23.04 -2.04
C ILE A 163 -2.36 -24.21 -1.05
N SER A 164 -1.24 -24.94 -0.90
CA SER A 164 -1.14 -26.01 0.08
C SER A 164 -1.15 -25.44 1.50
N HIS A 165 -2.01 -25.98 2.37
CA HIS A 165 -2.02 -25.62 3.79
C HIS A 165 -0.65 -25.80 4.45
N LYS A 166 0.11 -26.82 4.06
CA LYS A 166 1.46 -27.07 4.57
C LYS A 166 2.43 -25.96 4.15
N ALA A 167 2.36 -25.52 2.90
CA ALA A 167 3.20 -24.44 2.41
C ALA A 167 2.84 -23.10 3.06
N LEU A 168 1.53 -22.84 3.27
CA LEU A 168 1.07 -21.66 4.00
C LEU A 168 1.58 -21.65 5.45
N LEU A 169 1.50 -22.79 6.17
CA LEU A 169 2.07 -22.91 7.51
C LEU A 169 3.59 -22.69 7.53
N ALA A 170 4.32 -23.17 6.52
CA ALA A 170 5.77 -22.95 6.41
C ALA A 170 6.09 -21.46 6.19
N CYS A 171 5.31 -20.79 5.34
CA CYS A 171 5.38 -19.35 5.11
C CYS A 171 5.09 -18.55 6.40
N GLU A 172 4.02 -18.89 7.13
CA GLU A 172 3.68 -18.25 8.42
C GLU A 172 4.77 -18.48 9.47
N ARG A 173 5.32 -19.70 9.55
CA ARG A 173 6.43 -19.99 10.46
C ARG A 173 7.67 -19.17 10.10
N PHE A 174 8.04 -19.12 8.83
CA PHE A 174 9.15 -18.29 8.37
C PHE A 174 8.97 -16.81 8.75
N PHE A 175 7.74 -16.28 8.60
CA PHE A 175 7.43 -14.92 9.04
C PHE A 175 7.72 -14.69 10.52
N LEU A 176 7.30 -15.62 11.38
CA LEU A 176 7.48 -15.51 12.83
C LEU A 176 8.96 -15.61 13.24
N GLU A 177 9.71 -16.53 12.65
CA GLU A 177 11.16 -16.67 12.90
C GLU A 177 11.92 -15.43 12.42
N LEU A 178 11.55 -14.87 11.26
CA LEU A 178 12.16 -13.65 10.75
C LEU A 178 11.96 -12.47 11.71
N GLN A 179 10.80 -12.37 12.37
CA GLN A 179 10.59 -11.33 13.38
C GLN A 179 11.55 -11.45 14.56
N GLN A 180 11.96 -12.67 14.93
CA GLN A 180 12.94 -12.87 16.01
C GLN A 180 14.35 -12.49 15.56
N VAL A 181 14.75 -12.92 14.36
CA VAL A 181 16.09 -12.65 13.81
C VAL A 181 16.28 -11.17 13.51
N ALA A 182 15.24 -10.49 13.03
CA ALA A 182 15.28 -9.07 12.67
C ALA A 182 14.68 -8.16 13.75
N GLY A 183 14.52 -8.65 14.99
CA GLY A 183 13.80 -7.95 16.06
C GLY A 183 14.27 -6.51 16.28
N ASP A 184 15.59 -6.30 16.32
CA ASP A 184 16.21 -4.98 16.53
C ASP A 184 15.99 -3.99 15.38
N TRP A 185 15.58 -4.49 14.21
CA TRP A 185 15.37 -3.71 12.99
C TRP A 185 13.88 -3.40 12.76
N LEU A 186 12.99 -3.99 13.56
CA LEU A 186 11.55 -3.81 13.41
C LEU A 186 11.09 -2.49 14.04
N SER A 187 10.61 -1.58 13.20
CA SER A 187 9.87 -0.40 13.63
C SER A 187 8.40 -0.76 13.89
N LEU A 188 8.11 -1.27 15.08
CA LEU A 188 6.74 -1.48 15.55
C LEU A 188 6.02 -0.13 15.72
N THR A 189 4.68 -0.17 15.79
CA THR A 189 3.76 0.98 15.90
C THR A 189 3.86 2.06 14.80
N THR A 190 4.81 1.94 13.87
CA THR A 190 5.01 2.89 12.78
C THR A 190 4.39 2.37 11.49
N THR A 191 3.63 3.23 10.81
CA THR A 191 3.19 3.00 9.43
C THR A 191 4.05 3.80 8.46
N LYS A 192 4.16 3.33 7.20
CA LYS A 192 4.77 4.11 6.11
C LYS A 192 4.18 5.52 6.03
N THR A 193 2.86 5.62 6.13
CA THR A 193 2.13 6.90 6.15
C THR A 193 2.53 7.74 7.35
N GLY A 194 2.55 7.19 8.56
CA GLY A 194 2.98 7.90 9.77
C GLY A 194 4.44 8.38 9.69
N ALA A 195 5.33 7.61 9.06
CA ALA A 195 6.69 8.05 8.78
C ALA A 195 6.71 9.29 7.86
N VAL A 196 5.87 9.31 6.82
CA VAL A 196 5.73 10.49 5.94
C VAL A 196 5.17 11.69 6.70
N TYR A 197 4.13 11.52 7.52
CA TYR A 197 3.60 12.61 8.36
C TYR A 197 4.67 13.22 9.27
N ARG A 198 5.57 12.39 9.81
CA ARG A 198 6.65 12.80 10.71
C ARG A 198 7.85 13.49 10.03
N LEU A 199 7.99 13.45 8.70
CA LEU A 199 9.10 14.11 7.99
C LEU A 199 9.21 15.61 8.29
N THR A 200 8.10 16.27 8.60
CA THR A 200 8.05 17.71 8.95
C THR A 200 7.86 17.97 10.46
N GLY A 201 7.92 16.93 11.30
CA GLY A 201 7.82 17.04 12.76
C GLY A 201 6.41 16.98 13.35
N ASN A 202 5.38 16.57 12.58
CA ASN A 202 4.03 16.43 13.12
C ASN A 202 3.93 15.28 14.15
N PRO A 203 3.30 15.49 15.33
CA PRO A 203 3.06 14.44 16.31
C PRO A 203 2.00 13.43 15.79
N PRO A 204 2.04 12.16 16.26
CA PRO A 204 1.10 11.13 15.82
C PRO A 204 -0.34 11.50 16.19
N GLN A 205 -1.25 11.43 15.22
CA GLN A 205 -2.69 11.49 15.49
C GLN A 205 -3.21 10.08 15.79
N ALA A 206 -4.16 9.98 16.72
CA ALA A 206 -4.64 8.74 17.35
C ALA A 206 -5.27 7.69 16.42
N HIS A 207 -5.27 7.92 15.10
CA HIS A 207 -5.82 7.04 14.08
C HIS A 207 -4.75 6.33 13.21
N GLU A 208 -3.49 6.32 13.64
CA GLU A 208 -2.39 5.50 13.06
C GLU A 208 -2.43 3.99 13.44
#